data_AF-A0A6J5Y8B9-F1
#
_entry.id   AF-A0A6J5Y8B9-F1
#
_cell.length_a   1.000
_cell.length_b   1.000
_cell.length_c   1.000
_cell.angle_alpha   90.00
_cell.angle_beta   90.00
_cell.angle_gamma   90.00
#
_symmetry.space_group_name_H-M   'P 1'
#
loop_
_entity.id
_entity.type
_entity.pdbx_description
1 polymer ?
#
loop_
_entity_poly.entity_id
_entity_poly.type
_entity_poly.pdbx_seq_one_letter_code
_entity_poly.pdbx_strand_id
1 'polypeptide(L)'
;MAMDKTLQAVLAATGSFFAITVVFACLYIFWKGSKPKSSRSRYTRPVRNPPATALTSVAVDESFSFDPSLKVSMEEVVKATKNFSADLVVGDGGFGFVYKAQFSDGRTVAVKKLDPDAFQGFREFQAEMETLGKLRHPNIVKILGYCVSGADRILIYEFIERGNLDRWLNDSSSSDGDGYDDGTGFRLPLSWKTRIKIVRGVANGLAYLHGLDKPIIHRDIKASNVLLDSEFEAHIADFGLARRMDASRSHVSTQFAGTMGYMPPEYKEGFTGATVRADVFSFGVLMLEVATGKRPNLPTKFDGTEMGLVEWARKMEAQNCQMEMVDPGISKDDLDEANVKEYFRIACHCAGEISRERPPMKEVIEMLNQISI
;
A
#
# COMPACT_ATOMS: atom_id res chain seq x y z
N MET A 1 57.43 -5.40 47.18
CA MET A 1 56.56 -6.35 46.45
C MET A 1 55.89 -5.59 45.32
N ALA A 2 56.38 -5.75 44.09
CA ALA A 2 55.73 -5.18 42.92
C ALA A 2 54.52 -6.06 42.58
N MET A 3 53.33 -5.46 42.53
CA MET A 3 52.11 -6.15 42.14
C MET A 3 52.22 -6.56 40.67
N ASP A 4 51.94 -7.83 40.37
CA ASP A 4 52.01 -8.38 39.01
C ASP A 4 51.11 -7.57 38.06
N LYS A 5 51.66 -7.15 36.91
CA LYS A 5 50.94 -6.38 35.88
C LYS A 5 49.72 -7.15 35.38
N THR A 6 49.76 -8.47 35.41
CA THR A 6 48.64 -9.35 35.07
C THR A 6 47.50 -9.20 36.08
N LEU A 7 47.82 -9.13 37.38
CA LEU A 7 46.84 -8.92 38.45
C LEU A 7 46.21 -7.51 38.38
N GLN A 8 46.99 -6.48 38.02
CA GLN A 8 46.46 -5.14 37.78
C GLN A 8 45.48 -5.09 36.60
N ALA A 9 45.80 -5.77 35.49
CA ALA A 9 44.92 -5.84 34.32
C ALA A 9 43.61 -6.59 34.63
N VAL A 10 43.68 -7.70 35.37
CA VAL A 10 42.49 -8.46 35.79
C VAL A 10 41.62 -7.63 36.73
N LEU A 11 42.21 -6.95 37.73
CA LEU A 11 41.47 -6.07 38.64
C LEU A 11 40.79 -4.92 37.90
N ALA A 12 41.48 -4.28 36.95
CA ALA A 12 40.92 -3.22 36.12
C ALA A 12 39.78 -3.72 35.21
N ALA A 13 39.92 -4.90 34.61
CA ALA A 13 38.89 -5.51 33.78
C ALA A 13 37.65 -5.90 34.61
N THR A 14 37.85 -6.50 35.79
CA THR A 14 36.74 -6.84 36.70
C THR A 14 36.03 -5.60 37.24
N GLY A 15 36.77 -4.54 37.58
CA GLY A 15 36.19 -3.26 38.00
C GLY A 15 35.38 -2.60 36.89
N SER A 16 35.87 -2.65 35.65
CA SER A 16 35.18 -2.09 34.48
C SER A 16 33.91 -2.88 34.15
N PHE A 17 33.94 -4.20 34.24
CA PHE A 17 32.76 -5.04 34.04
C PHE A 17 31.68 -4.76 35.10
N PHE A 18 32.06 -4.63 36.37
CA PHE A 18 31.13 -4.24 37.45
C PHE A 18 30.57 -2.82 37.25
N ALA A 19 31.39 -1.86 36.83
CA ALA A 19 30.91 -0.50 36.55
C ALA A 19 29.90 -0.47 35.41
N ILE A 20 30.17 -1.19 34.31
CA ILE A 20 29.29 -1.26 33.14
C ILE A 20 27.97 -1.95 33.49
N THR A 21 28.02 -3.08 34.21
CA THR A 21 26.81 -3.79 34.64
C THR A 21 25.95 -2.96 35.61
N VAL A 22 26.55 -2.18 36.51
CA VAL A 22 25.83 -1.24 37.37
C VAL A 22 25.18 -0.12 36.55
N VAL A 23 25.87 0.42 35.54
CA VAL A 23 25.30 1.44 34.64
C VAL A 23 24.10 0.88 33.87
N PHE A 24 24.20 -0.32 33.29
CA PHE A 24 23.08 -0.97 32.62
C PHE A 24 21.92 -1.30 33.56
N ALA A 25 22.20 -1.74 34.80
CA ALA A 25 21.18 -1.96 35.81
C ALA A 25 20.48 -0.66 36.21
N CYS A 26 21.22 0.44 36.39
CA CYS A 26 20.68 1.76 36.66
C CYS A 26 19.84 2.29 35.49
N LEU A 27 20.29 2.14 34.24
CA LEU A 27 19.53 2.50 33.04
C LEU A 27 18.25 1.66 32.90
N TYR A 28 18.32 0.37 33.19
CA TYR A 28 17.16 -0.53 33.18
C TYR A 28 16.14 -0.15 34.27
N ILE A 29 16.59 0.17 35.49
CA ILE A 29 15.73 0.67 36.58
C ILE A 29 15.14 2.03 36.22
N PHE A 30 15.92 2.93 35.61
CA PHE A 30 15.46 4.24 35.16
C PHE A 30 14.41 4.14 34.04
N TRP A 31 14.60 3.22 33.09
CA TRP A 31 13.62 2.93 32.03
C TRP A 31 12.35 2.26 32.58
N LYS A 32 12.49 1.36 33.55
CA LYS A 32 11.34 0.72 34.21
C LYS A 32 10.58 1.70 35.12
N GLY A 33 11.28 2.69 35.68
CA GLY A 33 10.73 3.83 36.44
C GLY A 33 10.13 4.94 35.58
N SER A 34 10.45 4.98 34.28
CA SER A 34 9.95 5.98 33.32
C SER A 34 8.69 5.55 32.56
N LYS A 35 8.07 4.42 32.92
CA LYS A 35 6.69 4.15 32.44
C LYS A 35 5.76 5.20 33.05
N PRO A 36 5.02 5.98 32.25
CA PRO A 36 4.06 6.94 32.80
C PRO A 36 2.97 6.16 33.54
N LYS A 37 2.94 6.29 34.87
CA LYS A 37 1.75 5.97 35.65
C LYS A 37 0.67 6.96 35.21
N SER A 38 -0.28 6.49 34.41
CA SER A 38 -1.57 7.16 34.22
C SER A 38 -2.34 7.14 35.56
N SER A 39 -1.98 8.06 36.45
CA SER A 39 -2.87 8.53 37.50
C SER A 39 -2.63 10.03 37.70
N ARG A 40 -3.52 10.83 37.13
CA ARG A 40 -3.72 12.21 37.59
C ARG A 40 -5.21 12.51 37.60
N SER A 41 -5.77 12.27 38.78
CA SER A 41 -6.81 13.12 39.38
C SER A 41 -6.56 14.58 39.01
N ARG A 42 -7.56 15.21 38.39
CA ARG A 42 -7.53 16.64 38.06
C ARG A 42 -8.51 17.34 38.99
N TYR A 43 -7.96 18.26 39.76
CA TYR A 43 -8.67 19.26 40.57
C TYR A 43 -9.81 19.89 39.77
N THR A 44 -11.02 19.80 40.31
CA THR A 44 -12.24 20.43 39.78
C THR A 44 -12.25 21.93 40.09
N ARG A 45 -12.17 22.77 39.05
CA ARG A 45 -12.79 24.11 39.05
C ARG A 45 -14.04 24.03 38.17
N PRO A 46 -15.19 24.59 38.60
CA PRO A 46 -16.44 24.45 37.88
C PRO A 46 -16.41 25.32 36.63
N VAL A 47 -16.13 24.71 35.48
CA VAL A 47 -16.46 25.29 34.18
C VAL A 47 -17.91 24.91 33.92
N ARG A 48 -18.75 25.92 33.72
CA ARG A 48 -20.18 25.78 33.43
C ARG A 48 -20.32 25.05 32.09
N ASN A 49 -20.58 23.75 32.14
CA ASN A 49 -20.90 22.97 30.95
C ASN A 49 -22.23 23.49 30.37
N PRO A 50 -22.30 23.82 29.06
CA PRO A 50 -23.58 23.79 28.38
C PRO A 50 -24.12 22.35 28.44
N PRO A 51 -25.44 22.14 28.35
CA PRO A 51 -26.04 20.84 28.58
C PRO A 51 -25.38 19.81 27.66
N ALA A 52 -24.98 18.67 28.24
CA ALA A 52 -24.67 17.48 27.47
C ALA A 52 -25.91 17.15 26.65
N THR A 53 -25.90 17.57 25.39
CA THR A 53 -26.74 16.95 24.38
C THR A 53 -26.23 15.53 24.30
N ALA A 54 -27.02 14.60 24.84
CA ALA A 54 -26.83 13.19 24.62
C ALA A 54 -26.58 13.00 23.12
N LEU A 55 -25.35 12.66 22.75
CA LEU A 55 -25.08 12.04 21.46
C LEU A 55 -25.77 10.69 21.56
N THR A 56 -27.03 10.68 21.12
CA THR A 56 -27.70 9.46 20.71
C THR A 56 -26.75 8.73 19.78
N SER A 57 -26.12 7.67 20.28
CA SER A 57 -25.59 6.61 19.44
C SER A 57 -26.81 5.96 18.77
N VAL A 58 -27.32 6.63 17.74
CA VAL A 58 -28.20 5.98 16.79
C VAL A 58 -27.32 4.90 16.18
N ALA A 59 -27.59 3.63 16.49
CA ALA A 59 -27.09 2.53 15.70
C ALA A 59 -27.68 2.73 14.30
N VAL A 60 -26.91 3.36 13.41
CA VAL A 60 -27.31 3.58 12.04
C VAL A 60 -27.02 2.29 11.30
N ASP A 61 -28.04 1.47 11.14
CA ASP A 61 -28.02 0.43 10.11
C ASP A 61 -28.31 1.11 8.77
N GLU A 62 -27.29 1.25 7.94
CA GLU A 62 -27.40 1.84 6.62
C GLU A 62 -26.74 0.93 5.59
N SER A 63 -27.40 0.75 4.46
CA SER A 63 -26.85 0.07 3.31
C SER A 63 -27.13 0.89 2.07
N PHE A 64 -26.17 0.92 1.16
CA PHE A 64 -26.30 1.62 -0.09
C PHE A 64 -25.67 0.81 -1.21
N SER A 65 -26.32 0.81 -2.37
CA SER A 65 -25.79 0.23 -3.60
C SER A 65 -25.67 1.29 -4.68
N PHE A 66 -24.51 1.33 -5.34
CA PHE A 66 -24.27 2.15 -6.53
C PHE A 66 -24.80 1.46 -7.81
N ASP A 67 -25.21 0.20 -7.71
CA ASP A 67 -25.88 -0.55 -8.74
C ASP A 67 -27.33 -0.87 -8.29
N PRO A 68 -28.35 -0.26 -8.92
CA PRO A 68 -29.75 -0.48 -8.54
C PRO A 68 -30.20 -1.95 -8.60
N SER A 69 -29.52 -2.78 -9.39
CA SER A 69 -29.83 -4.21 -9.47
C SER A 69 -29.24 -5.02 -8.31
N LEU A 70 -28.23 -4.49 -7.61
CA LEU A 70 -27.55 -5.16 -6.51
C LEU A 70 -28.25 -4.82 -5.19
N LYS A 71 -28.74 -5.85 -4.50
CA LYS A 71 -29.28 -5.71 -3.14
C LYS A 71 -28.15 -5.88 -2.14
N VAL A 72 -27.88 -4.82 -1.39
CA VAL A 72 -26.86 -4.80 -0.33
C VAL A 72 -27.56 -4.72 1.01
N SER A 73 -27.25 -5.65 1.92
CA SER A 73 -27.65 -5.58 3.33
C SER A 73 -26.64 -6.31 4.20
N MET A 74 -26.61 -6.02 5.51
CA MET A 74 -25.73 -6.71 6.45
C MET A 74 -26.05 -8.21 6.52
N GLU A 75 -27.33 -8.56 6.47
CA GLU A 75 -27.81 -9.95 6.46
C GLU A 75 -27.26 -10.71 5.25
N GLU A 76 -27.32 -10.10 4.07
CA GLU A 76 -26.79 -10.70 2.84
C GLU A 76 -25.27 -10.86 2.91
N VAL A 77 -24.55 -9.86 3.41
CA VAL A 77 -23.09 -9.94 3.58
C VAL A 77 -22.71 -11.05 4.56
N VAL A 78 -23.34 -11.12 5.73
CA VAL A 78 -23.07 -12.16 6.74
C VAL A 78 -23.36 -13.55 6.16
N LYS A 79 -24.48 -13.71 5.44
CA LYS A 79 -24.81 -14.97 4.78
C LYS A 79 -23.78 -15.36 3.73
N ALA A 80 -23.45 -14.45 2.81
CA ALA A 80 -22.54 -14.71 1.70
C ALA A 80 -21.09 -14.95 2.15
N THR A 81 -20.68 -14.37 3.28
CA THR A 81 -19.36 -14.58 3.90
C THR A 81 -19.32 -15.71 4.93
N LYS A 82 -20.41 -16.47 5.10
CA LYS A 82 -20.54 -17.51 6.14
C LYS A 82 -20.15 -16.99 7.54
N ASN A 83 -20.67 -15.82 7.88
CA ASN A 83 -20.34 -15.06 9.08
C ASN A 83 -18.84 -14.69 9.16
N PHE A 84 -18.32 -14.11 8.07
CA PHE A 84 -16.90 -13.73 7.95
C PHE A 84 -15.94 -14.89 8.23
N SER A 85 -16.20 -16.06 7.64
CA SER A 85 -15.35 -17.24 7.79
C SER A 85 -13.94 -16.97 7.26
N ALA A 86 -12.92 -17.42 8.00
CA ALA A 86 -11.52 -17.34 7.60
C ALA A 86 -11.26 -18.06 6.26
N ASP A 87 -12.03 -19.12 5.94
CA ASP A 87 -11.89 -19.89 4.70
C ASP A 87 -12.21 -19.07 3.43
N LEU A 88 -12.87 -17.91 3.58
CA LEU A 88 -13.25 -17.04 2.47
C LEU A 88 -12.34 -15.81 2.35
N VAL A 89 -11.33 -15.69 3.22
CA VAL A 89 -10.38 -14.57 3.19
C VAL A 89 -9.49 -14.70 1.96
N VAL A 90 -9.52 -13.68 1.11
CA VAL A 90 -8.67 -13.58 -0.09
C VAL A 90 -7.61 -12.50 0.04
N GLY A 91 -7.75 -11.60 1.01
CA GLY A 91 -6.78 -10.58 1.36
C GLY A 91 -6.83 -10.23 2.85
N ASP A 92 -5.66 -10.03 3.43
CA ASP A 92 -5.45 -9.56 4.78
C ASP A 92 -4.49 -8.36 4.69
N GLY A 93 -4.96 -7.18 5.11
CA GLY A 93 -4.22 -5.94 4.98
C GLY A 93 -4.44 -5.03 6.19
N GLY A 94 -3.67 -3.95 6.28
CA GLY A 94 -3.69 -3.03 7.43
C GLY A 94 -4.98 -2.23 7.63
N PHE A 95 -6.03 -2.50 6.85
CA PHE A 95 -7.35 -1.86 6.94
C PHE A 95 -8.47 -2.92 7.06
N GLY A 96 -8.13 -4.13 7.49
CA GLY A 96 -9.03 -5.25 7.70
C GLY A 96 -9.00 -6.32 6.61
N PHE A 97 -9.90 -7.29 6.75
CA PHE A 97 -9.97 -8.49 5.91
C PHE A 97 -10.86 -8.29 4.68
N VAL A 98 -10.45 -8.92 3.57
CA VAL A 98 -11.21 -9.00 2.33
C VAL A 98 -11.66 -10.43 2.10
N TYR A 99 -12.97 -10.61 1.95
CA TYR A 99 -13.62 -11.92 1.77
C TYR A 99 -14.16 -12.04 0.35
N LYS A 100 -13.94 -13.19 -0.29
CA LYS A 100 -14.65 -13.57 -1.53
C LYS A 100 -16.03 -14.10 -1.16
N ALA A 101 -17.07 -13.46 -1.67
CA ALA A 101 -18.45 -13.81 -1.37
C ALA A 101 -19.26 -13.95 -2.65
N GLN A 102 -20.25 -14.84 -2.66
CA GLN A 102 -21.25 -14.91 -3.72
C GLN A 102 -22.60 -14.46 -3.16
N PHE A 103 -23.14 -13.39 -3.71
CA PHE A 103 -24.46 -12.89 -3.34
C PHE A 103 -25.55 -13.76 -3.97
N SER A 104 -26.75 -13.66 -3.43
CA SER A 104 -27.94 -14.45 -3.77
C SER A 104 -28.41 -14.29 -5.22
N ASP A 105 -28.01 -13.22 -5.89
CA ASP A 105 -28.23 -13.01 -7.32
C ASP A 105 -27.17 -13.68 -8.22
N GLY A 106 -26.23 -14.41 -7.62
CA GLY A 106 -25.16 -15.15 -8.30
C GLY A 106 -23.88 -14.34 -8.49
N ARG A 107 -23.86 -13.04 -8.20
CA ARG A 107 -22.67 -12.20 -8.37
C ARG A 107 -21.60 -12.54 -7.35
N THR A 108 -20.36 -12.73 -7.82
CA THR A 108 -19.18 -12.81 -6.96
C THR A 108 -18.66 -11.41 -6.67
N VAL A 109 -18.42 -11.11 -5.39
CA VAL A 109 -17.99 -9.81 -4.91
C VAL A 109 -16.83 -9.96 -3.92
N ALA A 110 -16.07 -8.88 -3.75
CA ALA A 110 -15.08 -8.75 -2.69
C ALA A 110 -15.65 -7.89 -1.56
N VAL A 111 -15.79 -8.47 -0.37
CA VAL A 111 -16.32 -7.81 0.83
C VAL A 111 -15.14 -7.41 1.70
N LYS A 112 -14.88 -6.12 1.86
CA LYS A 112 -13.86 -5.61 2.79
C LYS A 112 -14.53 -5.16 4.08
N LYS A 113 -14.23 -5.84 5.19
CA LYS A 113 -14.62 -5.41 6.53
C LYS A 113 -13.52 -4.51 7.08
N LEU A 114 -13.86 -3.24 7.29
CA LEU A 114 -12.91 -2.25 7.78
C LEU A 114 -12.72 -2.37 9.29
N ASP A 115 -11.53 -2.01 9.75
CA ASP A 115 -11.27 -1.88 11.18
C ASP A 115 -12.10 -0.74 11.80
N PRO A 116 -12.56 -0.87 13.05
CA PRO A 116 -13.38 0.15 13.71
C PRO A 116 -12.75 1.55 13.76
N ASP A 117 -11.41 1.63 13.75
CA ASP A 117 -10.64 2.87 13.82
C ASP A 117 -10.30 3.47 12.44
N ALA A 118 -10.76 2.87 11.34
CA ALA A 118 -10.41 3.30 9.98
C ALA A 118 -10.94 4.72 9.61
N PHE A 119 -12.02 5.17 10.26
CA PHE A 119 -12.65 6.47 10.02
C PHE A 119 -12.93 7.19 11.33
N GLN A 120 -12.76 8.53 11.37
CA GLN A 120 -13.03 9.32 12.58
C GLN A 120 -14.54 9.52 12.83
N GLY A 121 -15.40 9.09 11.90
CA GLY A 121 -16.85 9.05 12.08
C GLY A 121 -17.64 8.60 10.85
N PHE A 122 -18.94 8.33 11.04
CA PHE A 122 -19.86 7.87 9.99
C PHE A 122 -20.04 8.87 8.84
N ARG A 123 -20.09 10.19 9.14
CA ARG A 123 -20.24 11.22 8.12
C ARG A 123 -19.06 11.31 7.16
N GLU A 124 -17.84 11.12 7.67
CA GLU A 124 -16.63 11.12 6.86
C GLU A 124 -16.61 9.89 5.94
N PHE A 125 -16.95 8.72 6.49
CA PHE A 125 -17.12 7.49 5.72
C PHE A 125 -18.13 7.69 4.58
N GLN A 126 -19.32 8.22 4.85
CA GLN A 126 -20.37 8.41 3.84
C GLN A 126 -19.93 9.39 2.74
N ALA A 127 -19.36 10.54 3.10
CA ALA A 127 -18.85 11.52 2.14
C ALA A 127 -17.72 10.94 1.26
N GLU A 128 -16.89 10.07 1.83
CA GLU A 128 -15.86 9.35 1.08
C GLU A 128 -16.48 8.29 0.16
N MET A 129 -17.49 7.56 0.61
CA MET A 129 -18.18 6.56 -0.22
C MET A 129 -18.95 7.19 -1.38
N GLU A 130 -19.59 8.34 -1.18
CA GLU A 130 -20.20 9.12 -2.28
C GLU A 130 -19.19 9.56 -3.35
N THR A 131 -17.90 9.58 -2.99
CA THR A 131 -16.81 9.92 -3.89
C THR A 131 -16.34 8.69 -4.64
N LEU A 132 -15.86 7.71 -3.87
CA LEU A 132 -15.21 6.52 -4.41
C LEU A 132 -16.22 5.68 -5.20
N GLY A 133 -17.48 5.64 -4.74
CA GLY A 133 -18.57 4.98 -5.44
C GLY A 133 -19.00 5.61 -6.77
N LYS A 134 -18.55 6.84 -7.08
CA LYS A 134 -18.76 7.50 -8.38
C LYS A 134 -17.61 7.29 -9.37
N LEU A 135 -16.46 6.78 -8.91
CA LEU A 135 -15.32 6.52 -9.79
C LEU A 135 -15.67 5.45 -10.82
N ARG A 136 -15.43 5.75 -12.09
CA ARG A 136 -15.69 4.84 -13.21
C ARG A 136 -14.51 4.92 -14.16
N HIS A 137 -13.66 3.90 -14.13
CA HIS A 137 -12.50 3.79 -15.00
C HIS A 137 -12.12 2.30 -15.11
N PRO A 138 -11.74 1.79 -16.30
CA PRO A 138 -11.39 0.37 -16.47
C PRO A 138 -10.22 -0.08 -15.60
N ASN A 139 -9.31 0.82 -15.23
CA ASN A 139 -8.16 0.50 -14.37
C ASN A 139 -8.34 0.84 -12.89
N ILE A 140 -9.59 0.92 -12.41
CA ILE A 140 -9.91 1.19 -11.00
C ILE A 140 -11.00 0.21 -10.56
N VAL A 141 -10.77 -0.49 -9.45
CA VAL A 141 -11.76 -1.42 -8.90
C VAL A 141 -13.03 -0.65 -8.50
N LYS A 142 -14.16 -1.10 -9.02
CA LYS A 142 -15.47 -0.51 -8.78
C LYS A 142 -16.00 -0.87 -7.39
N ILE A 143 -16.37 0.15 -6.63
CA ILE A 143 -17.22 -0.01 -5.46
C ILE A 143 -18.66 -0.22 -5.93
N LEU A 144 -19.24 -1.34 -5.53
CA LEU A 144 -20.62 -1.71 -5.81
C LEU A 144 -21.57 -1.20 -4.73
N GLY A 145 -21.11 -1.12 -3.48
CA GLY A 145 -21.92 -0.63 -2.37
C GLY A 145 -21.19 -0.63 -1.03
N TYR A 146 -21.91 -0.27 0.02
CA TYR A 146 -21.44 -0.35 1.39
C TYR A 146 -22.56 -0.79 2.33
N CYS A 147 -22.17 -1.33 3.48
CA CYS A 147 -23.06 -1.61 4.59
C CYS A 147 -22.44 -1.13 5.89
N VAL A 148 -23.27 -0.57 6.75
CA VAL A 148 -22.92 -0.10 8.08
C VAL A 148 -23.92 -0.69 9.06
N SER A 149 -23.42 -1.31 10.11
CA SER A 149 -24.24 -1.78 11.23
C SER A 149 -23.48 -1.60 12.55
N GLY A 150 -23.99 -0.74 13.42
CA GLY A 150 -23.29 -0.33 14.64
C GLY A 150 -21.88 0.23 14.35
N ALA A 151 -20.84 -0.48 14.82
CA ALA A 151 -19.43 -0.11 14.60
C ALA A 151 -18.84 -0.71 13.30
N ASP A 152 -19.49 -1.72 12.71
CA ASP A 152 -18.99 -2.36 11.51
C ASP A 152 -19.16 -1.43 10.31
N ARG A 153 -18.12 -1.36 9.48
CA ARG A 153 -18.11 -0.67 8.18
C ARG A 153 -17.65 -1.66 7.13
N ILE A 154 -18.48 -1.88 6.13
CA ILE A 154 -18.26 -2.89 5.10
C ILE A 154 -18.33 -2.22 3.74
N LEU A 155 -17.33 -2.51 2.92
CA LEU A 155 -17.26 -2.10 1.52
C LEU A 155 -17.43 -3.32 0.64
N ILE A 156 -18.19 -3.17 -0.44
CA ILE A 156 -18.46 -4.22 -1.40
C ILE A 156 -17.92 -3.75 -2.75
N TYR A 157 -16.95 -4.50 -3.26
CA TYR A 157 -16.29 -4.26 -4.53
C TYR A 157 -16.68 -5.34 -5.53
N GLU A 158 -16.49 -5.05 -6.81
CA GLU A 158 -16.41 -6.12 -7.80
C GLU A 158 -15.24 -7.06 -7.47
N PHE A 159 -15.41 -8.34 -7.78
CA PHE A 159 -14.36 -9.33 -7.59
C PHE A 159 -13.48 -9.40 -8.84
N ILE A 160 -12.16 -9.30 -8.66
CA ILE A 160 -11.17 -9.37 -9.73
C ILE A 160 -10.42 -10.70 -9.64
N GLU A 161 -10.45 -11.49 -10.72
CA GLU A 161 -10.28 -12.95 -10.64
C GLU A 161 -8.86 -13.44 -10.38
N ARG A 162 -7.84 -12.77 -10.94
CA ARG A 162 -6.44 -13.22 -10.80
C ARG A 162 -5.76 -12.67 -9.54
N GLY A 163 -6.50 -11.98 -8.67
CA GLY A 163 -5.95 -11.42 -7.44
C GLY A 163 -4.93 -10.32 -7.69
N ASN A 164 -4.03 -10.10 -6.73
CA ASN A 164 -3.07 -9.00 -6.79
C ASN A 164 -1.78 -9.35 -7.55
N LEU A 165 -1.13 -8.31 -8.10
CA LEU A 165 0.10 -8.39 -8.88
C LEU A 165 1.31 -8.89 -8.08
N ASP A 166 1.36 -8.64 -6.77
CA ASP A 166 2.45 -9.12 -5.90
C ASP A 166 2.60 -10.65 -5.98
N ARG A 167 1.49 -11.40 -6.00
CA ARG A 167 1.51 -12.86 -6.19
C ARG A 167 2.07 -13.29 -7.55
N TRP A 168 1.84 -12.51 -8.60
CA TRP A 168 2.34 -12.82 -9.95
C TRP A 168 3.82 -12.49 -10.14
N LEU A 169 4.37 -11.58 -9.33
CA LEU A 169 5.79 -11.22 -9.37
C LEU A 169 6.64 -12.07 -8.42
N ASN A 170 6.08 -12.46 -7.26
CA ASN A 170 6.87 -13.02 -6.17
C ASN A 170 6.56 -14.49 -5.83
N ASP A 171 5.47 -15.06 -6.35
CA ASP A 171 5.01 -16.39 -5.96
C ASP A 171 4.98 -17.36 -7.14
N SER A 172 6.17 -17.88 -7.48
CA SER A 172 6.34 -18.93 -8.48
C SER A 172 5.93 -20.32 -7.97
N SER A 173 5.45 -20.43 -6.73
CA SER A 173 5.31 -21.70 -5.99
C SER A 173 3.93 -22.01 -5.40
N SER A 174 2.95 -21.09 -5.42
CA SER A 174 1.64 -21.38 -4.86
C SER A 174 0.79 -22.28 -5.75
N SER A 175 0.85 -23.57 -5.44
CA SER A 175 -0.14 -24.61 -5.72
C SER A 175 -1.46 -24.45 -4.94
N ASP A 176 -1.80 -23.23 -4.50
CA ASP A 176 -3.02 -22.97 -3.74
C ASP A 176 -4.18 -22.62 -4.68
N GLY A 177 -4.76 -23.68 -5.25
CA GLY A 177 -6.21 -23.96 -5.40
C GLY A 177 -7.13 -23.05 -6.23
N ASP A 178 -6.91 -21.75 -6.32
CA ASP A 178 -8.07 -20.83 -6.49
C ASP A 178 -8.00 -19.91 -7.71
N GLY A 179 -7.08 -20.14 -8.66
CA GLY A 179 -6.99 -19.35 -9.88
C GLY A 179 -6.25 -20.05 -11.03
N TYR A 180 -7.01 -20.44 -12.05
CA TYR A 180 -6.60 -20.98 -13.35
C TYR A 180 -5.51 -22.06 -13.25
N ASP A 181 -5.92 -23.27 -12.88
CA ASP A 181 -5.14 -24.48 -13.03
C ASP A 181 -5.12 -24.87 -14.52
N ASP A 182 -4.01 -24.62 -15.21
CA ASP A 182 -3.70 -25.25 -16.51
C ASP A 182 -3.26 -26.73 -16.34
N GLY A 183 -3.45 -27.30 -15.14
CA GLY A 183 -3.09 -28.68 -14.81
C GLY A 183 -1.59 -28.91 -14.65
N THR A 184 -0.77 -27.84 -14.69
CA THR A 184 0.71 -27.94 -14.71
C THR A 184 1.36 -27.60 -13.37
N GLY A 185 0.66 -27.02 -12.40
CA GLY A 185 1.22 -26.68 -11.08
C GLY A 185 2.37 -25.66 -11.09
N PHE A 186 2.69 -25.06 -12.24
CA PHE A 186 3.73 -24.06 -12.41
C PHE A 186 3.14 -22.78 -13.01
N ARG A 187 3.18 -21.67 -12.28
CA ARG A 187 2.84 -20.34 -12.84
C ARG A 187 4.03 -19.82 -13.65
N LEU A 188 3.83 -19.68 -14.96
CA LEU A 188 4.82 -19.03 -15.82
C LEU A 188 4.96 -17.55 -15.44
N PRO A 189 6.19 -16.98 -15.44
CA PRO A 189 6.40 -15.56 -15.23
C PRO A 189 5.59 -14.72 -16.22
N LEU A 190 5.11 -13.56 -15.78
CA LEU A 190 4.46 -12.60 -16.68
C LEU A 190 5.44 -12.17 -17.78
N SER A 191 5.01 -12.28 -19.04
CA SER A 191 5.79 -11.80 -20.19
C SER A 191 6.08 -10.29 -20.09
N TRP A 192 7.11 -9.82 -20.79
CA TRP A 192 7.43 -8.38 -20.86
C TRP A 192 6.24 -7.55 -21.36
N LYS A 193 5.59 -8.02 -22.41
CA LYS A 193 4.37 -7.45 -22.98
C LYS A 193 3.24 -7.30 -21.96
N THR A 194 2.97 -8.35 -21.17
CA THR A 194 1.95 -8.31 -20.12
C THR A 194 2.33 -7.34 -19.01
N ARG A 195 3.62 -7.29 -18.63
CA ARG A 195 4.12 -6.34 -17.62
C ARG A 195 3.95 -4.88 -18.06
N ILE A 196 4.28 -4.54 -19.30
CA ILE A 196 4.04 -3.19 -19.84
C ILE A 196 2.54 -2.88 -19.88
N LYS A 197 1.71 -3.83 -20.32
CA LYS A 197 0.24 -3.67 -20.32
C LYS A 197 -0.29 -3.30 -18.94
N ILE A 198 0.15 -4.03 -17.90
CA ILE A 198 -0.23 -3.79 -16.50
C ILE A 198 0.20 -2.37 -16.05
N VAL A 199 1.45 -2.00 -16.31
CA VAL A 199 1.99 -0.67 -15.94
C VAL A 199 1.22 0.46 -16.61
N ARG A 200 0.87 0.31 -17.89
CA ARG A 200 0.01 1.27 -18.60
C ARG A 200 -1.37 1.37 -17.98
N GLY A 201 -1.98 0.24 -17.60
CA GLY A 201 -3.26 0.24 -16.91
C GLY A 201 -3.21 1.02 -15.60
N VAL A 202 -2.21 0.77 -14.76
CA VAL A 202 -2.01 1.53 -13.51
C VAL A 202 -1.78 3.02 -13.80
N ALA A 203 -0.98 3.36 -14.81
CA ALA A 203 -0.74 4.74 -15.19
C ALA A 203 -2.04 5.47 -15.61
N ASN A 204 -2.88 4.82 -16.42
CA ASN A 204 -4.19 5.33 -16.83
C ASN A 204 -5.12 5.56 -15.63
N GLY A 205 -5.20 4.59 -14.71
CA GLY A 205 -6.01 4.73 -13.49
C GLY A 205 -5.54 5.89 -12.61
N LEU A 206 -4.24 6.05 -12.41
CA LEU A 206 -3.68 7.17 -11.65
C LEU A 206 -3.90 8.51 -12.33
N ALA A 207 -3.71 8.60 -13.65
CA ALA A 207 -3.97 9.84 -14.38
C ALA A 207 -5.44 10.25 -14.32
N TYR A 208 -6.38 9.29 -14.35
CA TYR A 208 -7.79 9.56 -14.11
C TYR A 208 -8.01 10.15 -12.73
N LEU A 209 -7.48 9.54 -11.66
CA LEU A 209 -7.63 10.02 -10.28
C LEU A 209 -7.04 11.42 -10.06
N HIS A 210 -5.86 11.67 -10.63
CA HIS A 210 -5.15 12.94 -10.50
C HIS A 210 -5.76 14.04 -11.38
N GLY A 211 -6.47 13.68 -12.45
CA GLY A 211 -7.10 14.58 -13.40
C GLY A 211 -8.52 15.04 -13.03
N LEU A 212 -9.10 14.54 -11.94
CA LEU A 212 -10.40 14.98 -11.44
C LEU A 212 -10.35 16.44 -10.97
N ASP A 213 -11.48 17.16 -11.02
CA ASP A 213 -11.62 18.53 -10.49
C ASP A 213 -11.11 18.67 -9.05
N LYS A 214 -11.32 17.61 -8.27
CA LYS A 214 -10.70 17.41 -6.96
C LYS A 214 -9.84 16.14 -7.05
N PRO A 215 -8.51 16.28 -7.27
CA PRO A 215 -7.62 15.14 -7.39
C PRO A 215 -7.74 14.21 -6.19
N ILE A 216 -7.82 12.91 -6.47
CA ILE A 216 -7.76 11.86 -5.45
C ILE A 216 -6.34 11.30 -5.45
N ILE A 217 -5.70 11.36 -4.29
CA ILE A 217 -4.36 10.81 -4.08
C ILE A 217 -4.53 9.46 -3.40
N HIS A 218 -3.95 8.41 -3.97
CA HIS A 218 -4.09 7.05 -3.47
C HIS A 218 -3.28 6.79 -2.20
N ARG A 219 -2.02 7.25 -2.17
CA ARG A 219 -1.04 7.15 -1.07
C ARG A 219 -0.52 5.76 -0.73
N ASP A 220 -0.91 4.73 -1.48
CA ASP A 220 -0.47 3.34 -1.24
C ASP A 220 -0.41 2.53 -2.53
N ILE A 221 0.16 3.13 -3.57
CA ILE A 221 0.42 2.43 -4.83
C ILE A 221 1.55 1.42 -4.60
N LYS A 222 1.25 0.13 -4.82
CA LYS A 222 2.15 -1.01 -4.65
C LYS A 222 1.57 -2.24 -5.35
N ALA A 223 2.37 -3.28 -5.60
CA ALA A 223 1.94 -4.46 -6.33
C ALA A 223 0.74 -5.19 -5.66
N SER A 224 0.67 -5.22 -4.33
CA SER A 224 -0.45 -5.86 -3.62
C SER A 224 -1.79 -5.10 -3.72
N ASN A 225 -1.76 -3.82 -4.14
CA ASN A 225 -2.94 -2.99 -4.38
C ASN A 225 -3.29 -2.86 -5.88
N VAL A 226 -2.61 -3.62 -6.76
CA VAL A 226 -2.96 -3.73 -8.18
C VAL A 226 -3.54 -5.11 -8.41
N LEU A 227 -4.83 -5.20 -8.72
CA LEU A 227 -5.51 -6.45 -9.05
C LEU A 227 -5.50 -6.70 -10.55
N LEU A 228 -5.50 -7.96 -10.97
CA LEU A 228 -5.47 -8.39 -12.36
C LEU A 228 -6.74 -9.18 -12.68
N ASP A 229 -7.44 -8.80 -13.75
CA ASP A 229 -8.61 -9.54 -14.22
C ASP A 229 -8.22 -10.76 -15.08
N SER A 230 -9.23 -11.46 -15.60
CA SER A 230 -9.04 -12.60 -16.50
C SER A 230 -8.14 -12.31 -17.72
N GLU A 231 -8.07 -11.07 -18.21
CA GLU A 231 -7.28 -10.64 -19.36
C GLU A 231 -5.95 -9.96 -18.97
N PHE A 232 -5.56 -10.04 -17.70
CA PHE A 232 -4.40 -9.35 -17.11
C PHE A 232 -4.47 -7.82 -17.27
N GLU A 233 -5.66 -7.24 -17.30
CA GLU A 233 -5.84 -5.79 -17.15
C GLU A 233 -5.67 -5.40 -15.68
N ALA A 234 -4.93 -4.33 -15.45
CA ALA A 234 -4.63 -3.84 -14.11
C ALA A 234 -5.77 -2.97 -13.55
N HIS A 235 -6.17 -3.24 -12.32
CA HIS A 235 -7.18 -2.50 -11.58
C HIS A 235 -6.60 -2.01 -10.25
N ILE A 236 -6.54 -0.69 -10.06
CA ILE A 236 -6.08 -0.10 -8.80
C ILE A 236 -7.15 -0.33 -7.72
N ALA A 237 -6.72 -0.92 -6.61
CA ALA A 237 -7.54 -1.28 -5.46
C ALA A 237 -7.03 -0.63 -4.17
N ASP A 238 -7.84 -0.75 -3.12
CA ASP A 238 -7.54 -0.29 -1.75
C ASP A 238 -7.30 1.22 -1.58
N PHE A 239 -8.41 1.96 -1.67
CA PHE A 239 -8.47 3.39 -1.38
C PHE A 239 -8.52 3.73 0.11
N GLY A 240 -8.20 2.80 1.03
CA GLY A 240 -8.33 3.04 2.48
C GLY A 240 -7.48 4.19 3.02
N LEU A 241 -6.43 4.59 2.29
CA LEU A 241 -5.60 5.75 2.60
C LEU A 241 -5.88 6.97 1.73
N ALA A 242 -6.78 6.85 0.74
CA ALA A 242 -6.94 7.86 -0.28
C ALA A 242 -7.42 9.20 0.30
N ARG A 243 -6.96 10.32 -0.26
CA ARG A 243 -7.34 11.66 0.19
C ARG A 243 -7.66 12.56 -0.99
N ARG A 244 -8.69 13.39 -0.84
CA ARG A 244 -9.03 14.46 -1.78
C ARG A 244 -8.16 15.68 -1.53
N MET A 245 -7.66 16.32 -2.58
CA MET A 245 -7.10 17.66 -2.50
C MET A 245 -8.14 18.72 -2.84
N ASP A 246 -8.21 19.77 -2.02
CA ASP A 246 -8.86 21.01 -2.42
C ASP A 246 -7.96 21.75 -3.41
N ALA A 247 -8.55 22.30 -4.47
CA ALA A 247 -7.84 22.96 -5.58
C ALA A 247 -6.95 24.15 -5.16
N SER A 248 -7.09 24.66 -3.92
CA SER A 248 -6.30 25.76 -3.36
C SER A 248 -5.07 25.30 -2.54
N ARG A 249 -4.82 23.99 -2.40
CA ARG A 249 -3.74 23.45 -1.56
C ARG A 249 -2.86 22.48 -2.34
N SER A 250 -1.55 22.58 -2.12
CA SER A 250 -0.55 21.68 -2.73
C SER A 250 -0.38 20.35 -1.99
N HIS A 251 -0.93 20.24 -0.77
CA HIS A 251 -0.83 19.04 0.07
C HIS A 251 -1.96 18.98 1.10
N VAL A 252 -2.28 17.77 1.57
CA VAL A 252 -3.14 17.53 2.74
C VAL A 252 -2.30 16.97 3.88
N SER A 253 -2.19 17.72 4.98
CA SER A 253 -1.47 17.26 6.18
C SER A 253 -2.24 16.09 6.81
N THR A 254 -1.58 14.94 6.97
CA THR A 254 -2.18 13.71 7.49
C THR A 254 -1.16 12.91 8.31
N GLN A 255 -1.65 11.93 9.09
CA GLN A 255 -0.80 10.94 9.76
C GLN A 255 0.04 10.16 8.74
N PHE A 256 1.21 9.67 9.19
CA PHE A 256 2.13 8.86 8.40
C PHE A 256 1.41 7.63 7.82
N ALA A 257 1.45 7.47 6.50
CA ALA A 257 0.82 6.34 5.82
C ALA A 257 1.58 5.99 4.54
N GLY A 258 1.57 4.70 4.16
CA GLY A 258 2.27 4.16 3.00
C GLY A 258 3.08 2.90 3.34
N THR A 259 3.48 2.17 2.31
CA THR A 259 4.24 0.91 2.46
C THR A 259 5.75 1.15 2.32
N MET A 260 6.54 0.60 3.26
CA MET A 260 8.01 0.68 3.21
C MET A 260 8.53 0.14 1.87
N GLY A 261 9.45 0.89 1.23
CA GLY A 261 9.93 0.63 -0.13
C GLY A 261 9.28 1.52 -1.19
N TYR A 262 7.99 1.87 -1.05
CA TYR A 262 7.25 2.72 -1.99
C TYR A 262 7.11 4.18 -1.54
N MET A 263 7.46 4.47 -0.29
CA MET A 263 7.34 5.82 0.27
C MET A 263 8.37 6.77 -0.34
N PRO A 264 7.96 8.00 -0.72
CA PRO A 264 8.86 8.98 -1.31
C PRO A 264 9.84 9.54 -0.27
N PRO A 265 11.03 9.99 -0.70
CA PRO A 265 12.10 10.44 0.21
C PRO A 265 11.69 11.63 1.08
N GLU A 266 10.86 12.55 0.59
CA GLU A 266 10.40 13.72 1.35
C GLU A 266 9.59 13.35 2.61
N TYR A 267 9.04 12.13 2.71
CA TYR A 267 8.38 11.67 3.93
C TYR A 267 9.37 11.50 5.09
N LYS A 268 10.64 11.16 4.80
CA LYS A 268 11.71 11.06 5.81
C LYS A 268 12.09 12.42 6.39
N GLU A 269 11.88 13.49 5.63
CA GLU A 269 12.11 14.87 6.03
C GLU A 269 10.93 15.46 6.83
N GLY A 270 9.91 14.65 7.13
CA GLY A 270 8.72 15.04 7.87
C GLY A 270 7.62 15.63 6.99
N PHE A 271 7.80 15.70 5.66
CA PHE A 271 6.77 16.14 4.73
C PHE A 271 5.83 14.98 4.36
N THR A 272 4.89 14.65 5.25
CA THR A 272 3.92 13.56 5.05
C THR A 272 2.64 14.00 4.34
N GLY A 273 2.68 15.16 3.68
CA GLY A 273 1.54 15.70 2.95
C GLY A 273 1.14 14.77 1.81
N ALA A 274 -0.16 14.46 1.70
CA ALA A 274 -0.67 13.75 0.55
C ALA A 274 -0.50 14.65 -0.69
N THR A 275 0.26 14.19 -1.69
CA THR A 275 0.43 14.89 -2.97
C THR A 275 0.32 13.91 -4.14
N VAL A 276 -0.11 14.39 -5.31
CA VAL A 276 -0.08 13.59 -6.55
C VAL A 276 1.35 13.11 -6.89
N ARG A 277 2.37 13.89 -6.50
CA ARG A 277 3.79 13.55 -6.72
C ARG A 277 4.29 12.40 -5.85
N ALA A 278 3.66 12.17 -4.71
CA ALA A 278 3.93 10.99 -3.89
C ALA A 278 3.45 9.71 -4.60
N ASP A 279 2.25 9.73 -5.17
CA ASP A 279 1.74 8.60 -5.97
C ASP A 279 2.63 8.32 -7.20
N VAL A 280 3.11 9.37 -7.87
CA VAL A 280 4.05 9.23 -9.02
C VAL A 280 5.33 8.52 -8.59
N PHE A 281 5.88 8.85 -7.42
CA PHE A 281 7.06 8.15 -6.90
C PHE A 281 6.77 6.68 -6.64
N SER A 282 5.68 6.37 -5.93
CA SER A 282 5.28 5.00 -5.64
C SER A 282 5.00 4.20 -6.93
N PHE A 283 4.45 4.85 -7.95
CA PHE A 283 4.31 4.28 -9.29
C PHE A 283 5.66 3.98 -9.96
N GLY A 284 6.64 4.89 -9.87
CA GLY A 284 8.00 4.63 -10.36
C GLY A 284 8.66 3.43 -9.68
N VAL A 285 8.47 3.27 -8.36
CA VAL A 285 8.92 2.08 -7.61
C VAL A 285 8.19 0.82 -8.10
N LEU A 286 6.88 0.88 -8.30
CA LEU A 286 6.10 -0.23 -8.85
C LEU A 286 6.60 -0.64 -10.24
N MET A 287 6.95 0.31 -11.11
CA MET A 287 7.54 0.01 -12.41
C MET A 287 8.85 -0.77 -12.28
N LEU A 288 9.73 -0.38 -11.35
CA LEU A 288 10.98 -1.07 -11.09
C LEU A 288 10.72 -2.50 -10.57
N GLU A 289 9.81 -2.65 -9.62
CA GLU A 289 9.41 -3.97 -9.11
C GLU A 289 8.86 -4.86 -10.23
N VAL A 290 7.95 -4.34 -11.05
CA VAL A 290 7.36 -5.07 -12.18
C VAL A 290 8.42 -5.51 -13.17
N ALA A 291 9.39 -4.68 -13.54
CA ALA A 291 10.39 -5.06 -14.53
C ALA A 291 11.47 -6.00 -13.98
N THR A 292 11.82 -5.88 -12.69
CA THR A 292 12.98 -6.56 -12.10
C THR A 292 12.62 -7.82 -11.32
N GLY A 293 11.34 -7.96 -10.91
CA GLY A 293 10.91 -8.97 -9.95
C GLY A 293 11.49 -8.78 -8.54
N LYS A 294 12.17 -7.66 -8.27
CA LYS A 294 12.79 -7.39 -6.96
C LYS A 294 11.82 -6.67 -6.03
N ARG A 295 11.71 -7.17 -4.80
CA ARG A 295 10.88 -6.55 -3.77
C ARG A 295 11.44 -5.19 -3.32
N PRO A 296 10.69 -4.08 -3.40
CA PRO A 296 11.18 -2.74 -3.05
C PRO A 296 11.58 -2.54 -1.59
N ASN A 297 11.10 -3.39 -0.68
CA ASN A 297 11.42 -3.34 0.74
C ASN A 297 12.70 -4.11 1.12
N LEU A 298 13.32 -4.81 0.17
CA LEU A 298 14.57 -5.54 0.39
C LEU A 298 15.75 -4.77 -0.24
N PRO A 299 16.93 -4.78 0.40
CA PRO A 299 18.12 -4.18 -0.19
C PRO A 299 18.57 -4.95 -1.43
N THR A 300 19.08 -4.20 -2.42
CA THR A 300 19.76 -4.73 -3.60
C THR A 300 21.26 -4.52 -3.45
N LYS A 301 22.07 -5.39 -4.06
CA LYS A 301 23.54 -5.30 -4.02
C LYS A 301 24.08 -4.76 -5.34
N PHE A 302 25.00 -3.80 -5.25
CA PHE A 302 25.75 -3.26 -6.36
C PHE A 302 27.22 -3.14 -5.94
N ASP A 303 28.13 -3.80 -6.66
CA ASP A 303 29.56 -3.85 -6.32
C ASP A 303 29.85 -4.17 -4.84
N GLY A 304 29.09 -5.12 -4.27
CA GLY A 304 29.20 -5.54 -2.88
C GLY A 304 28.57 -4.58 -1.85
N THR A 305 28.05 -3.42 -2.27
CA THR A 305 27.36 -2.44 -1.41
C THR A 305 25.85 -2.65 -1.45
N GLU A 306 25.20 -2.68 -0.29
CA GLU A 306 23.74 -2.75 -0.18
C GLU A 306 23.11 -1.36 -0.33
N MET A 307 22.05 -1.27 -1.13
CA MET A 307 21.29 -0.04 -1.37
C MET A 307 19.82 -0.32 -1.69
N GLY A 308 18.99 0.72 -1.68
CA GLY A 308 17.58 0.60 -2.05
C GLY A 308 17.39 0.36 -3.56
N LEU A 309 16.23 -0.20 -3.93
CA LEU A 309 15.91 -0.53 -5.33
C LEU A 309 16.03 0.69 -6.27
N VAL A 310 15.53 1.85 -5.85
CA VAL A 310 15.58 3.10 -6.65
C VAL A 310 17.02 3.58 -6.85
N GLU A 311 17.85 3.54 -5.79
CA GLU A 311 19.26 3.95 -5.90
C GLU A 311 20.03 3.02 -6.84
N TRP A 312 19.82 1.71 -6.70
CA TRP A 312 20.40 0.70 -7.60
C TRP A 312 19.98 0.93 -9.04
N ALA A 313 18.67 1.14 -9.29
CA ALA A 313 18.15 1.37 -10.63
C ALA A 313 18.77 2.60 -11.31
N ARG A 314 18.92 3.72 -10.59
CA ARG A 314 19.57 4.91 -11.14
C ARG A 314 21.06 4.69 -11.46
N LYS A 315 21.78 3.89 -10.67
CA LYS A 315 23.17 3.53 -10.97
C LYS A 315 23.28 2.69 -12.23
N MET A 316 22.42 1.68 -12.36
CA MET A 316 22.35 0.84 -13.57
C MET A 316 21.98 1.66 -14.80
N GLU A 317 21.03 2.60 -14.68
CA GLU A 317 20.66 3.52 -15.76
C GLU A 317 21.83 4.41 -16.17
N ALA A 318 22.53 5.01 -15.20
CA ALA A 318 23.69 5.87 -15.46
C ALA A 318 24.86 5.13 -16.13
N GLN A 319 24.96 3.81 -15.93
CA GLN A 319 25.94 2.94 -16.57
C GLN A 319 25.43 2.32 -17.89
N ASN A 320 24.20 2.63 -18.32
CA ASN A 320 23.58 2.08 -19.52
C ASN A 320 23.45 0.53 -19.47
N CYS A 321 23.23 -0.03 -18.26
CA CYS A 321 23.08 -1.46 -17.97
C CYS A 321 21.62 -1.88 -17.73
N GLN A 322 20.63 -1.15 -18.28
CA GLN A 322 19.21 -1.39 -18.01
C GLN A 322 18.74 -2.81 -18.39
N MET A 323 19.32 -3.41 -19.43
CA MET A 323 19.00 -4.77 -19.85
C MET A 323 19.31 -5.83 -18.79
N GLU A 324 20.31 -5.59 -17.93
CA GLU A 324 20.68 -6.49 -16.84
C GLU A 324 19.73 -6.41 -15.65
N MET A 325 18.88 -5.37 -15.62
CA MET A 325 17.91 -5.18 -14.55
C MET A 325 16.64 -6.01 -14.77
N VAL A 326 16.35 -6.41 -16.01
CA VAL A 326 15.15 -7.15 -16.36
C VAL A 326 15.14 -8.51 -15.64
N ASP A 327 13.98 -8.88 -15.11
CA ASP A 327 13.75 -10.15 -14.46
C ASP A 327 14.25 -11.33 -15.33
N PRO A 328 15.18 -12.17 -14.82
CA PRO A 328 15.73 -13.31 -15.56
C PRO A 328 14.69 -14.33 -16.04
N GLY A 329 13.49 -14.35 -15.44
CA GLY A 329 12.39 -15.22 -15.86
C GLY A 329 11.68 -14.77 -17.14
N ILE A 330 11.99 -13.57 -17.66
CA ILE A 330 11.42 -13.04 -18.89
C ILE A 330 12.26 -13.50 -20.09
N SER A 331 11.60 -13.96 -21.15
CA SER A 331 12.28 -14.32 -22.40
C SER A 331 12.98 -13.11 -23.01
N LYS A 332 14.25 -13.26 -23.38
CA LYS A 332 15.02 -12.21 -24.05
C LYS A 332 14.51 -11.92 -25.47
N ASP A 333 13.83 -12.88 -26.10
CA ASP A 333 13.29 -12.74 -27.45
C ASP A 333 12.13 -11.72 -27.50
N ASP A 334 11.49 -11.45 -26.36
CA ASP A 334 10.40 -10.46 -26.22
C ASP A 334 10.92 -9.04 -25.93
N LEU A 335 12.24 -8.85 -25.81
CA LEU A 335 12.84 -7.60 -25.38
C LEU A 335 13.44 -6.82 -26.56
N ASP A 336 12.95 -5.60 -26.73
CA ASP A 336 13.63 -4.58 -27.52
C ASP A 336 14.46 -3.67 -26.59
N GLU A 337 15.76 -3.55 -26.87
CA GLU A 337 16.69 -2.83 -25.99
C GLU A 337 16.31 -1.35 -25.81
N ALA A 338 15.84 -0.69 -26.87
CA ALA A 338 15.44 0.71 -26.81
C ALA A 338 14.20 0.89 -25.92
N ASN A 339 13.21 0.01 -26.08
CA ASN A 339 12.00 -0.04 -25.26
C ASN A 339 12.30 -0.32 -23.78
N VAL A 340 13.21 -1.25 -23.49
CA VAL A 340 13.63 -1.55 -22.12
C VAL A 340 14.34 -0.35 -21.48
N LYS A 341 15.26 0.29 -22.21
CA LYS A 341 15.95 1.50 -21.71
C LYS A 341 14.97 2.62 -21.44
N GLU A 342 14.03 2.85 -22.34
CA GLU A 342 13.01 3.88 -22.18
C GLU A 342 12.09 3.59 -20.98
N TYR A 343 11.69 2.32 -20.79
CA TYR A 343 10.93 1.91 -19.62
C TYR A 343 11.64 2.27 -18.30
N PHE A 344 12.92 1.92 -18.17
CA PHE A 344 13.68 2.22 -16.95
C PHE A 344 13.96 3.71 -16.77
N ARG A 345 14.17 4.46 -17.87
CA ARG A 345 14.28 5.92 -17.85
C ARG A 345 13.02 6.56 -17.25
N ILE A 346 11.83 6.13 -17.72
CA ILE A 346 10.55 6.62 -17.20
C ILE A 346 10.39 6.24 -15.72
N ALA A 347 10.72 5.00 -15.34
CA ALA A 347 10.63 4.53 -13.96
C ALA A 347 11.50 5.35 -13.00
N CYS A 348 12.77 5.59 -13.37
CA CYS A 348 13.71 6.41 -12.61
C CYS A 348 13.29 7.88 -12.53
N HIS A 349 12.71 8.42 -13.62
CA HIS A 349 12.20 9.79 -13.65
C HIS A 349 10.99 9.96 -12.71
N CYS A 350 10.06 8.99 -12.70
CA CYS A 350 8.94 8.96 -11.76
C CYS A 350 9.42 8.83 -10.31
N ALA A 351 10.40 7.97 -10.06
CA ALA A 351 10.99 7.73 -8.74
C ALA A 351 12.08 8.75 -8.36
N GLY A 352 12.12 9.95 -8.95
CA GLY A 352 13.13 10.98 -8.68
C GLY A 352 13.13 11.51 -7.23
N GLU A 353 14.29 11.94 -6.72
CA GLU A 353 14.40 12.52 -5.36
C GLU A 353 13.56 13.79 -5.22
N ILE A 354 13.64 14.66 -6.22
CA ILE A 354 13.02 15.98 -6.18
C ILE A 354 11.56 15.86 -6.62
N SER A 355 10.64 15.95 -5.65
CA SER A 355 9.18 15.78 -5.85
C SER A 355 8.59 16.64 -6.99
N ARG A 356 9.07 17.88 -7.15
CA ARG A 356 8.60 18.81 -8.19
C ARG A 356 9.05 18.46 -9.62
N GLU A 357 10.14 17.69 -9.75
CA GLU A 357 10.72 17.29 -11.04
C GLU A 357 10.11 15.99 -11.59
N ARG A 358 9.38 15.24 -10.75
CA ARG A 358 8.65 14.06 -11.20
C ARG A 358 7.61 14.47 -12.25
N PRO A 359 7.36 13.68 -13.30
CA PRO A 359 6.37 13.99 -14.33
C PRO A 359 4.93 13.80 -13.82
N PRO A 360 3.93 14.54 -14.32
CA PRO A 360 2.52 14.25 -14.04
C PRO A 360 2.10 12.94 -14.73
N MET A 361 1.17 12.19 -14.15
CA MET A 361 0.78 10.88 -14.69
C MET A 361 0.27 10.90 -16.14
N LYS A 362 -0.30 12.03 -16.58
CA LYS A 362 -0.68 12.23 -17.99
C LYS A 362 0.53 12.18 -18.94
N GLU A 363 1.63 12.83 -18.57
CA GLU A 363 2.88 12.80 -19.34
C GLU A 363 3.53 11.41 -19.27
N VAL A 364 3.43 10.74 -18.11
CA VAL A 364 3.90 9.36 -17.95
C VAL A 364 3.20 8.41 -18.93
N ILE A 365 1.89 8.55 -19.13
CA ILE A 365 1.15 7.76 -20.13
C ILE A 365 1.66 8.04 -21.54
N GLU A 366 1.87 9.32 -21.89
CA GLU A 366 2.38 9.71 -23.20
C GLU A 366 3.76 9.09 -23.47
N MET A 367 4.67 9.10 -22.49
CA MET A 367 5.97 8.41 -22.60
C MET A 367 5.81 6.90 -22.70
N LEU A 368 4.99 6.28 -21.84
CA LEU A 368 4.77 4.83 -21.86
C LEU A 368 4.14 4.33 -23.16
N ASN A 369 3.30 5.13 -23.82
CA ASN A 369 2.68 4.79 -25.10
C ASN A 369 3.66 4.79 -26.28
N GLN A 370 4.83 5.41 -26.14
CA GLN A 370 5.89 5.38 -27.15
C GLN A 370 6.66 4.05 -27.16
N ILE A 371 6.61 3.30 -26.05
CA ILE A 371 7.21 1.97 -25.95
C ILE A 371 6.40 0.99 -26.83
N SER A 372 7.03 0.29 -27.76
CA SER A 372 6.30 -0.68 -28.59
C SER A 372 6.05 -1.98 -27.81
N ILE A 373 4.91 -2.65 -28.07
CA ILE A 373 4.50 -3.91 -27.41
C ILE A 373 4.45 -5.05 -28.42
#